data_AF-A0A7W7GUZ0-F1
#
_entry.id   AF-A0A7W7GUZ0-F1
#
_cell.length_a   1.000
_cell.length_b   1.000
_cell.length_c   1.000
_cell.angle_alpha   90.00
_cell.angle_beta   90.00
_cell.angle_gamma   90.00
#
_symmetry.space_group_name_H-M   'P 1'
#
loop_
_entity.id
_entity.type
_entity.pdbx_description
1 polymer ?
#
loop_
_entity_poly.entity_id
_entity_poly.type
_entity_poly.pdbx_seq_one_letter_code
_entity_poly.pdbx_strand_id
1 'polypeptide(L)'
;MWHASETRAPATGTLAARVQQILGDMYTVARHSRFVRDLTHGRLPVAAYAELTAQHWFVYESLELATTAMADDPVAGRFCFPELFRIPALESDLRFLHGPRWQSRMAALPATTTYCTRIRSAAFDRATGYVAHHCTRYLHDLDGGQWLGAAVLEAYRFRRQGYRFFVFEGVDPELFRARYRNRLDVIPWNRAERETFLAEVAAAAQLNLDLLTDLENRWT
;
A
#
# COMPACT_ATOMS: atom_id res chain seq x y z
N MET A 1 14.66 6.08 46.24
CA MET A 1 13.40 6.41 45.55
C MET A 1 13.64 6.11 44.07
N TRP A 2 13.31 4.90 43.63
CA TRP A 2 13.47 4.49 42.23
C TRP A 2 12.11 4.70 41.55
N HIS A 3 12.04 5.65 40.62
CA HIS A 3 10.89 5.81 39.76
C HIS A 3 10.91 4.68 38.73
N ALA A 4 10.01 3.71 38.91
CA ALA A 4 9.74 2.71 37.89
C ALA A 4 9.17 3.43 36.65
N SER A 5 9.87 3.30 35.53
CA SER A 5 9.33 3.67 34.22
C SER A 5 8.18 2.72 33.91
N GLU A 6 6.94 3.23 33.94
CA GLU A 6 5.77 2.50 33.49
C GLU A 6 5.86 2.25 31.99
N THR A 7 6.23 1.04 31.62
CA THR A 7 6.03 0.51 30.28
C THR A 7 4.54 0.39 30.04
N ARG A 8 3.95 1.42 29.41
CA ARG A 8 2.53 1.44 29.04
C ARG A 8 2.25 0.31 28.05
N ALA A 9 1.43 -0.66 28.46
CA ALA A 9 0.92 -1.71 27.58
C ALA A 9 0.24 -1.07 26.33
N PRO A 10 0.34 -1.67 25.13
CA PRO A 10 -0.31 -1.14 23.95
C PRO A 10 -1.82 -1.17 24.16
N ALA A 11 -2.45 0.00 24.19
CA ALA A 11 -3.89 0.12 24.38
C ALA A 11 -4.59 -0.37 23.11
N THR A 12 -5.43 -1.40 23.25
CA THR A 12 -6.32 -1.98 22.22
C THR A 12 -7.40 -1.01 21.69
N GLY A 13 -7.22 0.31 21.88
CA GLY A 13 -8.20 1.36 21.55
C GLY A 13 -7.63 2.64 20.95
N THR A 14 -6.34 2.68 20.55
CA THR A 14 -5.80 3.84 19.82
C THR A 14 -6.22 3.81 18.34
N LEU A 15 -6.11 4.96 17.66
CA LEU A 15 -6.45 5.04 16.25
C LEU A 15 -5.51 4.16 15.42
N ALA A 16 -4.21 4.22 15.73
CA ALA A 16 -3.19 3.39 15.11
C ALA A 16 -3.44 1.90 15.31
N ALA A 17 -3.88 1.47 16.49
CA ALA A 17 -4.18 0.06 16.76
C ALA A 17 -5.34 -0.46 15.89
N ARG A 18 -6.41 0.35 15.73
CA ARG A 18 -7.54 0.00 14.85
C ARG A 18 -7.12 -0.09 13.38
N VAL A 19 -6.27 0.82 12.91
CA VAL A 19 -5.69 0.74 11.55
C VAL A 19 -4.87 -0.54 11.39
N GLN A 20 -3.98 -0.84 12.35
CA GLN A 20 -3.13 -2.02 12.30
C GLN A 20 -3.94 -3.32 12.23
N GLN A 21 -5.07 -3.39 12.94
CA GLN A 21 -5.98 -4.52 12.87
C GLN A 21 -6.55 -4.70 11.44
N ILE A 22 -7.11 -3.63 10.86
CA ILE A 22 -7.69 -3.68 9.50
C ILE A 22 -6.64 -4.12 8.47
N LEU A 23 -5.42 -3.56 8.56
CA LEU A 23 -4.35 -3.90 7.62
C LEU A 23 -3.80 -5.32 7.83
N GLY A 24 -3.77 -5.80 9.08
CA GLY A 24 -3.39 -7.17 9.39
C GLY A 24 -4.39 -8.20 8.84
N ASP A 25 -5.68 -7.91 8.94
CA ASP A 25 -6.74 -8.74 8.35
C ASP A 25 -6.63 -8.77 6.83
N MET A 26 -6.48 -7.59 6.20
CA MET A 26 -6.26 -7.47 4.75
C MET A 26 -5.02 -8.24 4.30
N TYR A 27 -3.88 -8.08 4.98
CA TYR A 27 -2.64 -8.79 4.66
C TYR A 27 -2.82 -10.32 4.74
N THR A 28 -3.52 -10.78 5.78
CA THR A 28 -3.82 -12.20 5.95
C THR A 28 -4.65 -12.72 4.79
N VAL A 29 -5.73 -12.04 4.40
CA VAL A 29 -6.55 -12.46 3.25
C VAL A 29 -5.75 -12.44 1.95
N ALA A 30 -5.04 -11.35 1.68
CA ALA A 30 -4.22 -11.20 0.47
C ALA A 30 -3.20 -12.33 0.31
N ARG A 31 -2.48 -12.66 1.39
CA ARG A 31 -1.45 -13.71 1.39
C ARG A 31 -2.00 -15.11 1.10
N HIS A 32 -3.25 -15.37 1.48
CA HIS A 32 -3.90 -16.67 1.25
C HIS A 32 -4.70 -16.75 -0.05
N SER A 33 -4.80 -15.66 -0.82
CA SER A 33 -5.39 -15.69 -2.16
C SER A 33 -4.66 -16.68 -3.06
N ARG A 34 -5.40 -17.33 -3.97
CA ARG A 34 -4.82 -18.30 -4.90
C ARG A 34 -3.86 -17.60 -5.84
N PHE A 35 -4.18 -16.37 -6.29
CA PHE A 35 -3.28 -15.57 -7.11
C PHE A 35 -1.92 -15.35 -6.43
N VAL A 36 -1.86 -14.79 -5.22
CA VAL A 36 -0.59 -14.50 -4.53
C VAL A 36 0.19 -15.77 -4.23
N ARG A 37 -0.49 -16.83 -3.80
CA ARG A 37 0.15 -18.13 -3.55
C ARG A 37 0.74 -18.73 -4.83
N ASP A 38 0.01 -18.73 -5.93
CA ASP A 38 0.48 -19.32 -7.18
C ASP A 38 1.61 -18.48 -7.81
N LEU A 39 1.54 -17.16 -7.69
CA LEU A 39 2.60 -16.21 -8.06
C LEU A 39 3.90 -16.47 -7.29
N THR A 40 3.83 -16.54 -5.96
CA THR A 40 5.01 -16.69 -5.09
C THR A 40 5.66 -18.08 -5.19
N HIS A 41 4.92 -19.09 -5.66
CA HIS A 41 5.47 -20.41 -5.98
C HIS A 41 5.91 -20.55 -7.45
N GLY A 42 5.87 -19.48 -8.25
CA GLY A 42 6.26 -19.52 -9.67
C GLY A 42 5.35 -20.36 -10.55
N ARG A 43 4.10 -20.61 -10.12
CA ARG A 43 3.09 -21.35 -10.89
C ARG A 43 2.37 -20.47 -11.91
N LEU A 44 2.44 -19.15 -11.74
CA LEU A 44 1.97 -18.18 -12.72
C LEU A 44 3.13 -17.65 -13.57
N PRO A 45 2.90 -17.34 -14.87
CA PRO A 45 3.95 -16.78 -15.73
C PRO A 45 4.35 -15.36 -15.30
N VAL A 46 5.53 -14.91 -15.76
CA VAL A 46 6.02 -13.52 -15.53
C VAL A 46 4.99 -12.46 -15.96
N ALA A 47 4.18 -12.75 -16.98
CA ALA A 47 3.11 -11.85 -17.42
C ALA A 47 2.07 -11.56 -16.33
N ALA A 48 1.77 -12.52 -15.44
CA ALA A 48 0.88 -12.31 -14.31
C ALA A 48 1.47 -11.35 -13.27
N TYR A 49 2.77 -11.50 -12.98
CA TYR A 49 3.49 -10.57 -12.12
C TYR A 49 3.56 -9.16 -12.72
N ALA A 50 3.80 -9.07 -14.04
CA ALA A 50 3.81 -7.81 -14.75
C ALA A 50 2.44 -7.11 -14.68
N GLU A 51 1.34 -7.86 -14.77
CA GLU A 51 0.00 -7.31 -14.65
C GLU A 51 -0.32 -6.84 -13.22
N LEU A 52 0.09 -7.57 -12.18
CA LEU A 52 0.02 -7.08 -10.78
C LEU A 52 0.78 -5.76 -10.63
N THR A 53 2.01 -5.69 -11.17
CA THR A 53 2.85 -4.49 -11.12
C THR A 53 2.17 -3.32 -11.85
N ALA A 54 1.51 -3.59 -12.98
CA ALA A 54 0.74 -2.60 -13.72
C ALA A 54 -0.47 -2.08 -12.92
N GLN A 55 -1.21 -2.97 -12.24
CA GLN A 55 -2.33 -2.56 -11.40
C GLN A 55 -1.88 -1.67 -10.23
N HIS A 56 -0.75 -2.02 -9.59
CA HIS A 56 -0.16 -1.16 -8.57
C HIS A 56 0.24 0.21 -9.12
N TRP A 57 0.81 0.29 -10.33
CA TRP A 57 1.15 1.58 -10.94
C TRP A 57 -0.04 2.53 -11.05
N PHE A 58 -1.21 2.07 -11.50
CA PHE A 58 -2.40 2.92 -11.58
C PHE A 58 -2.86 3.44 -10.21
N VAL A 59 -2.84 2.58 -9.18
CA VAL A 59 -3.20 2.95 -7.81
C VAL A 59 -2.22 3.99 -7.25
N TYR A 60 -0.92 3.74 -7.43
CA TYR A 60 0.13 4.64 -6.95
C TYR A 60 0.16 5.97 -7.70
N GLU A 61 -0.12 5.98 -9.00
CA GLU A 61 -0.21 7.23 -9.77
C GLU A 61 -1.31 8.12 -9.18
N SER A 62 -2.49 7.55 -8.93
CA SER A 62 -3.60 8.28 -8.33
C SER A 62 -3.29 8.75 -6.90
N LEU A 63 -2.63 7.92 -6.09
CA LEU A 63 -2.28 8.25 -4.71
C LEU A 63 -1.17 9.31 -4.59
N GLU A 64 -0.14 9.24 -5.46
CA GLU A 64 0.95 10.21 -5.46
C GLU A 64 0.52 11.56 -6.06
N LEU A 65 -0.44 11.57 -6.99
CA LEU A 65 -1.14 12.80 -7.40
C LEU A 65 -1.96 13.41 -6.25
N ALA A 66 -2.68 12.59 -5.47
CA ALA A 66 -3.37 13.05 -4.27
C ALA A 66 -2.39 13.63 -3.23
N THR A 67 -1.20 13.03 -3.10
CA THR A 67 -0.13 13.53 -2.23
C THR A 67 0.30 14.95 -2.62
N THR A 68 0.42 15.20 -3.92
CA THR A 68 0.73 16.53 -4.45
C THR A 68 -0.39 17.52 -4.15
N ALA A 69 -1.65 17.13 -4.36
CA ALA A 69 -2.82 17.98 -4.08
C ALA A 69 -2.97 18.34 -2.59
N MET A 70 -2.61 17.41 -1.71
CA MET A 70 -2.76 17.55 -0.25
C MET A 70 -1.48 18.06 0.45
N ALA A 71 -0.44 18.45 -0.30
CA ALA A 71 0.87 18.81 0.27
C ALA A 71 0.79 19.98 1.25
N ASP A 72 -0.06 20.97 0.97
CA ASP A 72 -0.23 22.17 1.78
C ASP A 72 -1.33 22.03 2.86
N ASP A 73 -2.02 20.89 2.93
CA ASP A 73 -3.03 20.66 3.97
C ASP A 73 -2.33 20.47 5.34
N PRO A 74 -2.80 21.14 6.41
CA PRO A 74 -2.12 21.15 7.71
C PRO A 74 -2.08 19.78 8.41
N VAL A 75 -2.97 18.85 8.02
CA VAL A 75 -3.00 17.49 8.55
C VAL A 75 -2.38 16.51 7.55
N ALA A 76 -2.83 16.49 6.31
CA ALA A 76 -2.39 15.54 5.29
C ALA A 76 -0.95 15.78 4.81
N GLY A 77 -0.49 17.03 4.71
CA GLY A 77 0.90 17.34 4.36
C GLY A 77 1.90 16.75 5.34
N ARG A 78 1.49 16.52 6.60
CA ARG A 78 2.29 15.81 7.61
C ARG A 78 2.48 14.32 7.30
N PHE A 79 1.68 13.74 6.42
CA PHE A 79 1.80 12.36 5.95
C PHE A 79 2.39 12.27 4.54
N CYS A 80 2.91 13.37 3.98
CA CYS A 80 3.73 13.32 2.79
C CYS A 80 5.14 12.83 3.15
N PHE A 81 5.52 11.66 2.65
CA PHE A 81 6.82 11.03 2.87
C PHE A 81 7.45 10.68 1.52
N PRO A 82 8.24 11.58 0.91
CA PRO A 82 8.85 11.36 -0.40
C PRO A 82 9.71 10.08 -0.46
N GLU A 83 10.31 9.66 0.64
CA GLU A 83 11.07 8.40 0.76
C GLU A 83 10.23 7.15 0.46
N LEU A 84 8.90 7.27 0.51
CA LEU A 84 7.98 6.18 0.19
C LEU A 84 7.53 6.15 -1.27
N PHE A 85 7.71 7.19 -2.08
CA PHE A 85 7.17 7.22 -3.46
C PHE A 85 7.61 6.00 -4.27
N ARG A 86 6.66 5.39 -4.97
CA ARG A 86 6.81 4.11 -5.68
C ARG A 86 6.77 4.27 -7.20
N ILE A 87 6.22 5.37 -7.74
CA ILE A 87 6.11 5.53 -9.19
C ILE A 87 7.45 5.32 -9.92
N PRO A 88 8.59 5.93 -9.53
CA PRO A 88 9.86 5.69 -10.21
C PRO A 88 10.30 4.22 -10.19
N ALA A 89 10.04 3.51 -9.09
CA ALA A 89 10.36 2.09 -8.96
C ALA A 89 9.45 1.22 -9.83
N LEU A 90 8.14 1.48 -9.82
CA LEU A 90 7.15 0.79 -10.64
C LEU A 90 7.42 0.98 -12.13
N GLU A 91 7.73 2.19 -12.59
CA GLU A 91 8.08 2.45 -13.98
C GLU A 91 9.36 1.73 -14.41
N SER A 92 10.35 1.63 -13.51
CA SER A 92 11.56 0.86 -13.78
C SER A 92 11.25 -0.62 -13.92
N ASP A 93 10.43 -1.18 -13.02
CA ASP A 93 10.04 -2.59 -13.08
C ASP A 93 9.19 -2.87 -14.33
N LEU A 94 8.23 -2.01 -14.67
CA LEU A 94 7.39 -2.15 -15.86
C LEU A 94 8.18 -2.06 -17.16
N ARG A 95 9.21 -1.21 -17.24
CA ARG A 95 10.11 -1.15 -18.39
C ARG A 95 10.89 -2.46 -18.57
N PHE A 96 11.26 -3.12 -17.48
CA PHE A 96 11.89 -4.44 -17.52
C PHE A 96 10.88 -5.53 -17.92
N LEU A 97 9.68 -5.52 -17.33
CA LEU A 97 8.67 -6.58 -17.48
C LEU A 97 7.92 -6.52 -18.82
N HIS A 98 7.59 -5.33 -19.31
CA HIS A 98 6.82 -5.11 -20.53
C HIS A 98 7.65 -4.53 -21.68
N GLY A 99 8.88 -4.10 -21.43
CA GLY A 99 9.77 -3.48 -22.40
C GLY A 99 9.60 -1.95 -22.51
N PRO A 100 10.29 -1.29 -23.47
CA PRO A 100 10.32 0.17 -23.58
C PRO A 100 8.95 0.84 -23.81
N ARG A 101 7.98 0.10 -24.36
CA ARG A 101 6.60 0.56 -24.61
C ARG A 101 5.63 0.02 -23.57
N TRP A 102 6.04 -0.01 -22.30
CA TRP A 102 5.26 -0.63 -21.23
C TRP A 102 3.89 0.03 -21.05
N GLN A 103 3.79 1.35 -21.23
CA GLN A 103 2.53 2.09 -21.07
C GLN A 103 1.44 1.58 -22.01
N SER A 104 1.78 1.25 -23.27
CA SER A 104 0.80 0.77 -24.25
C SER A 104 0.41 -0.70 -24.05
N ARG A 105 1.01 -1.39 -23.06
CA ARG A 105 0.75 -2.81 -22.75
C ARG A 105 -0.06 -2.98 -21.47
N MET A 106 -0.40 -1.87 -20.81
CA MET A 106 -1.13 -1.89 -19.56
C MET A 106 -2.57 -1.44 -19.76
N ALA A 107 -3.47 -2.07 -19.02
CA ALA A 107 -4.85 -1.63 -18.85
C ALA A 107 -5.24 -1.82 -17.37
N ALA A 108 -5.96 -0.86 -16.83
CA ALA A 108 -6.53 -1.00 -15.50
C ALA A 108 -7.67 -2.03 -15.55
N LEU A 109 -7.66 -2.98 -14.63
CA LEU A 109 -8.78 -3.90 -14.42
C LEU A 109 -9.98 -3.14 -13.81
N PRO A 110 -11.21 -3.69 -13.88
CA PRO A 110 -12.40 -3.06 -13.30
C PRO A 110 -12.23 -2.66 -11.83
N ALA A 111 -11.69 -3.54 -10.98
CA ALA A 111 -11.43 -3.24 -9.58
C ALA A 111 -10.38 -2.15 -9.41
N THR A 112 -9.30 -2.17 -10.20
CA THR A 112 -8.28 -1.11 -10.21
C THR A 112 -8.86 0.25 -10.60
N THR A 113 -9.73 0.28 -11.61
CA THR A 113 -10.43 1.51 -12.04
C THR A 113 -11.32 2.05 -10.92
N THR A 114 -12.02 1.16 -10.23
CA THR A 114 -12.86 1.50 -9.07
C THR A 114 -12.00 2.07 -7.94
N TYR A 115 -10.86 1.46 -7.65
CA TYR A 115 -9.92 1.93 -6.64
C TYR A 115 -9.38 3.34 -6.99
N CYS A 116 -8.88 3.55 -8.21
CA CYS A 116 -8.40 4.86 -8.65
C CYS A 116 -9.50 5.93 -8.56
N THR A 117 -10.75 5.57 -8.89
CA THR A 117 -11.90 6.46 -8.76
C THR A 117 -12.17 6.83 -7.30
N ARG A 118 -12.08 5.85 -6.38
CA ARG A 118 -12.25 6.11 -4.95
C ARG A 118 -11.17 7.04 -4.41
N ILE A 119 -9.90 6.81 -4.77
CA ILE A 119 -8.78 7.69 -4.40
C ILE A 119 -9.07 9.12 -4.86
N ARG A 120 -9.46 9.32 -6.13
CA ARG A 120 -9.80 10.64 -6.66
C ARG A 120 -10.92 11.32 -5.87
N SER A 121 -11.96 10.59 -5.49
CA SER A 121 -13.10 11.15 -4.75
C SER A 121 -12.85 11.39 -3.25
N ALA A 122 -11.90 10.67 -2.64
CA ALA A 122 -11.73 10.65 -1.19
C ALA A 122 -10.44 11.33 -0.73
N ALA A 123 -9.40 11.37 -1.56
CA ALA A 123 -8.04 11.74 -1.15
C ALA A 123 -7.55 13.07 -1.69
N PHE A 124 -8.28 13.73 -2.60
CA PHE A 124 -7.80 14.96 -3.25
C PHE A 124 -8.18 16.25 -2.51
N ASP A 125 -9.15 16.20 -1.60
CA ASP A 125 -9.67 17.38 -0.88
C ASP A 125 -9.93 17.12 0.61
N ARG A 126 -9.66 15.90 1.10
CA ARG A 126 -9.98 15.48 2.47
C ARG A 126 -8.82 14.75 3.11
N ALA A 127 -8.29 15.30 4.20
CA ALA A 127 -7.18 14.71 4.93
C ALA A 127 -7.48 13.30 5.46
N THR A 128 -8.72 13.04 5.93
CA THR A 128 -9.13 11.70 6.37
C THR A 128 -9.01 10.67 5.25
N GLY A 129 -9.48 10.99 4.04
CA GLY A 129 -9.40 10.05 2.94
C GLY A 129 -7.98 9.90 2.40
N TYR A 130 -7.21 10.99 2.29
CA TYR A 130 -5.80 10.91 1.90
C TYR A 130 -4.99 10.00 2.82
N VAL A 131 -5.04 10.25 4.13
CA VAL A 131 -4.26 9.49 5.10
C VAL A 131 -4.72 8.02 5.14
N ALA A 132 -6.01 7.74 4.88
CA ALA A 132 -6.54 6.38 4.82
C ALA A 132 -5.94 5.58 3.66
N HIS A 133 -6.01 6.10 2.43
CA HIS A 133 -5.41 5.45 1.26
C HIS A 133 -3.88 5.34 1.39
N HIS A 134 -3.24 6.40 1.90
CA HIS A 134 -1.81 6.43 2.14
C HIS A 134 -1.37 5.35 3.14
N CYS A 135 -2.00 5.24 4.31
CA CYS A 135 -1.61 4.21 5.28
C CYS A 135 -1.90 2.80 4.78
N THR A 136 -3.03 2.59 4.11
CA THR A 136 -3.40 1.27 3.59
C THR A 136 -2.38 0.75 2.60
N ARG A 137 -1.86 1.58 1.70
CA ARG A 137 -0.86 1.17 0.72
C ARG A 137 0.53 1.06 1.32
N TYR A 138 1.04 2.14 1.91
CA TYR A 138 2.45 2.19 2.31
C TYR A 138 2.77 1.33 3.53
N LEU A 139 1.89 1.24 4.53
CA LEU A 139 2.17 0.38 5.69
C LEU A 139 2.08 -1.09 5.31
N HIS A 140 1.12 -1.47 4.45
CA HIS A 140 1.05 -2.82 3.91
C HIS A 140 2.31 -3.20 3.14
N ASP A 141 2.83 -2.30 2.30
CA ASP A 141 4.00 -2.60 1.48
C ASP A 141 5.30 -2.65 2.29
N LEU A 142 5.39 -1.92 3.40
CA LEU A 142 6.47 -2.05 4.38
C LEU A 142 6.41 -3.36 5.20
N ASP A 143 5.22 -3.92 5.41
CA ASP A 143 5.01 -5.19 6.12
C ASP A 143 5.22 -6.40 5.20
N GLY A 144 4.61 -6.37 4.02
CA GLY A 144 4.59 -7.49 3.07
C GLY A 144 5.68 -7.45 2.02
N GLY A 145 6.26 -6.28 1.75
CA GLY A 145 7.19 -6.09 0.62
C GLY A 145 8.48 -6.89 0.75
N GLN A 146 8.96 -7.12 1.99
CA GLN A 146 10.13 -7.96 2.21
C GLN A 146 9.88 -9.42 1.82
N TRP A 147 8.73 -9.98 2.22
CA TRP A 147 8.38 -11.37 1.91
C TRP A 147 8.01 -11.53 0.42
N LEU A 148 7.10 -10.71 -0.09
CA LEU A 148 6.61 -10.83 -1.46
C LEU A 148 7.73 -10.55 -2.47
N GLY A 149 8.57 -9.53 -2.21
CA GLY A 149 9.72 -9.22 -3.06
C GLY A 149 10.73 -10.36 -3.11
N ALA A 150 11.07 -10.97 -1.96
CA ALA A 150 11.96 -12.13 -1.91
C ALA A 150 11.37 -13.34 -2.65
N ALA A 151 10.08 -13.62 -2.46
CA ALA A 151 9.40 -14.73 -3.11
C ALA A 151 9.34 -14.55 -4.64
N VAL A 152 9.06 -13.34 -5.13
CA VAL A 152 9.05 -13.01 -6.57
C VAL A 152 10.45 -13.16 -7.17
N LEU A 153 11.49 -12.67 -6.48
CA LEU A 153 12.88 -12.82 -6.91
C LEU A 153 13.27 -14.28 -7.09
N GLU A 154 12.89 -15.13 -6.12
CA GLU A 154 13.14 -16.56 -6.16
C GLU A 154 12.35 -17.26 -7.28
N ALA A 155 11.04 -17.04 -7.34
CA ALA A 155 10.13 -17.67 -8.29
C ALA A 155 10.50 -17.37 -9.75
N TYR A 156 10.87 -16.13 -10.07
CA TYR A 156 11.11 -15.68 -11.45
C TYR A 156 12.60 -15.53 -11.80
N ARG A 157 13.50 -15.81 -10.85
CA ARG A 157 14.96 -15.72 -11.03
C ARG A 157 15.42 -14.36 -11.55
N PHE A 158 14.72 -13.30 -11.15
CA PHE A 158 15.09 -11.94 -11.52
C PHE A 158 16.44 -11.56 -10.91
N ARG A 159 17.24 -10.81 -11.68
CA ARG A 159 18.53 -10.29 -11.22
C ARG A 159 18.49 -8.76 -11.35
N ARG A 160 18.45 -8.07 -10.21
CA ARG A 160 18.58 -6.60 -10.08
C ARG A 160 17.43 -5.73 -10.64
N GLN A 161 16.44 -6.29 -11.35
CA GLN A 161 15.31 -5.56 -11.96
C GLN A 161 14.01 -6.34 -11.84
N GLY A 162 12.86 -5.67 -11.91
CA GLY A 162 11.54 -6.31 -11.83
C GLY A 162 11.07 -6.60 -10.40
N TYR A 163 11.56 -5.86 -9.41
CA TYR A 163 11.15 -5.98 -8.00
C TYR A 163 11.47 -4.71 -7.18
N ARG A 164 11.93 -3.62 -7.83
CA ARG A 164 12.33 -2.38 -7.18
C ARG A 164 11.21 -1.76 -6.37
N PHE A 165 9.95 -2.00 -6.75
CA PHE A 165 8.77 -1.63 -5.98
C PHE A 165 8.88 -1.99 -4.48
N PHE A 166 9.44 -3.17 -4.18
CA PHE A 166 9.59 -3.69 -2.82
C PHE A 166 10.81 -3.13 -2.06
N VAL A 167 11.64 -2.31 -2.71
CA VAL A 167 12.88 -1.77 -2.13
C VAL A 167 12.65 -0.33 -1.68
N PHE A 168 12.64 -0.11 -0.37
CA PHE A 168 12.55 1.22 0.25
C PHE A 168 13.94 1.68 0.71
N GLU A 169 14.72 2.26 -0.19
CA GLU A 169 16.09 2.71 0.10
C GLU A 169 16.10 3.77 1.23
N GLY A 170 16.90 3.53 2.26
CA GLY A 170 17.03 4.45 3.40
C GLY A 170 15.88 4.43 4.41
N VAL A 171 14.90 3.53 4.24
CA VAL A 171 13.77 3.39 5.17
C VAL A 171 13.95 2.14 6.02
N ASP A 172 14.03 2.32 7.33
CA ASP A 172 13.84 1.22 8.30
C ASP A 172 12.33 1.00 8.50
N PRO A 173 11.76 -0.16 8.11
CA PRO A 173 10.32 -0.38 8.17
C PRO A 173 9.75 -0.32 9.59
N GLU A 174 10.50 -0.80 10.59
CA GLU A 174 10.02 -0.83 11.97
C GLU A 174 9.96 0.58 12.56
N LEU A 175 11.03 1.34 12.40
CA LEU A 175 11.10 2.74 12.84
C LEU A 175 10.08 3.60 12.10
N PHE A 176 9.90 3.38 10.79
CA PHE A 176 8.93 4.13 10.00
C PHE A 176 7.50 3.86 10.46
N ARG A 177 7.12 2.60 10.69
CA ARG A 177 5.81 2.24 11.24
C ARG A 177 5.58 2.85 12.61
N ALA A 178 6.58 2.82 13.50
CA ALA A 178 6.48 3.47 14.80
C ALA A 178 6.23 4.99 14.66
N ARG A 179 6.97 5.66 13.77
CA ARG A 179 6.77 7.08 13.45
C ARG A 179 5.37 7.36 12.91
N TYR A 180 4.86 6.53 12.00
CA TYR A 180 3.53 6.70 11.41
C TYR A 180 2.42 6.53 12.46
N ARG A 181 2.51 5.48 13.29
CA ARG A 181 1.55 5.21 14.37
C ARG A 181 1.48 6.37 15.37
N ASN A 182 2.64 6.86 15.81
CA ASN A 182 2.70 8.02 16.70
C ASN A 182 2.03 9.25 16.09
N ARG A 183 2.14 9.44 14.77
CA ARG A 183 1.52 10.56 14.05
C ARG A 183 -0.01 10.42 13.95
N LEU A 184 -0.51 9.21 13.74
CA LEU A 184 -1.95 8.92 13.77
C LEU A 184 -2.55 9.15 15.16
N ASP A 185 -1.86 8.74 16.23
CA ASP A 185 -2.43 8.81 17.58
C ASP A 185 -2.51 10.25 18.14
N VAL A 186 -1.72 11.18 17.62
CA VAL A 186 -1.76 12.61 17.98
C VAL A 186 -2.51 13.48 16.95
N ILE A 187 -3.21 12.87 16.00
CA ILE A 187 -3.93 13.60 14.96
C ILE A 187 -5.12 14.38 15.57
N PRO A 188 -5.35 15.65 15.19
CA PRO A 188 -6.36 16.51 15.81
C PRO A 188 -7.78 16.25 15.28
N TRP A 189 -8.11 14.99 14.97
CA TRP A 189 -9.44 14.60 14.51
C TRP A 189 -10.39 14.34 15.67
N ASN A 190 -11.60 14.86 15.54
CA ASN A 190 -12.72 14.53 16.41
C ASN A 190 -13.20 13.08 16.18
N ARG A 191 -14.15 12.63 16.98
CA ARG A 191 -14.66 11.25 16.91
C ARG A 191 -15.27 10.91 15.54
N ALA A 192 -16.06 11.79 14.95
CA ALA A 192 -16.71 11.54 13.66
C ALA A 192 -15.69 11.46 12.51
N GLU A 193 -14.65 12.30 12.54
CA GLU A 193 -13.55 12.24 11.59
C GLU A 193 -12.75 10.94 11.72
N ARG A 194 -12.49 10.47 12.95
CA ARG A 194 -11.81 9.19 13.20
C ARG A 194 -12.61 8.00 12.68
N GLU A 195 -13.93 7.97 12.88
CA GLU A 195 -14.77 6.91 12.32
C GLU A 195 -14.84 6.99 10.78
N THR A 196 -14.91 8.19 10.22
CA THR A 196 -14.86 8.41 8.76
C THR A 196 -13.55 7.88 8.18
N PHE A 197 -12.42 8.21 8.82
CA PHE A 197 -11.10 7.72 8.43
C PHE A 197 -11.02 6.19 8.49
N LEU A 198 -11.49 5.56 9.58
CA LEU A 198 -11.42 4.10 9.71
C LEU A 198 -12.33 3.36 8.72
N ALA A 199 -13.51 3.92 8.43
CA ALA A 199 -14.36 3.40 7.37
C ALA A 199 -13.65 3.48 6.00
N GLU A 200 -12.91 4.56 5.74
CA GLU A 200 -12.14 4.70 4.51
C GLU A 200 -10.95 3.73 4.46
N VAL A 201 -10.25 3.49 5.57
CA VAL A 201 -9.18 2.49 5.64
C VAL A 201 -9.72 1.10 5.31
N ALA A 202 -10.89 0.74 5.85
CA ALA A 202 -11.56 -0.52 5.54
C ALA A 202 -11.98 -0.60 4.06
N ALA A 203 -12.51 0.48 3.49
CA ALA A 203 -12.86 0.54 2.07
C ALA A 203 -11.62 0.39 1.16
N ALA A 204 -10.53 1.11 1.46
CA ALA A 204 -9.26 0.99 0.74
C ALA A 204 -8.67 -0.42 0.84
N ALA A 205 -8.81 -1.07 2.01
CA ALA A 205 -8.38 -2.44 2.20
C ALA A 205 -9.18 -3.42 1.36
N GLN A 206 -10.50 -3.28 1.30
CA GLN A 206 -11.37 -4.10 0.46
C GLN A 206 -11.04 -3.92 -1.03
N LEU A 207 -10.87 -2.67 -1.49
CA LEU A 207 -10.50 -2.37 -2.88
C LEU A 207 -9.17 -3.02 -3.29
N ASN A 208 -8.24 -3.17 -2.35
CA ASN A 208 -7.00 -3.88 -2.57
C ASN A 208 -7.21 -5.40 -2.77
N LEU A 209 -8.12 -6.00 -2.00
CA LEU A 209 -8.50 -7.41 -2.15
C LEU A 209 -9.30 -7.66 -3.44
N ASP A 210 -10.15 -6.72 -3.84
CA ASP A 210 -10.91 -6.79 -5.08
C ASP A 210 -9.97 -6.76 -6.30
N LEU A 211 -8.91 -5.93 -6.25
CA LEU A 211 -7.84 -5.92 -7.27
C LEU A 211 -7.15 -7.28 -7.38
N LEU A 212 -6.84 -7.93 -6.25
CA LEU A 212 -6.27 -9.29 -6.26
C LEU A 212 -7.28 -10.33 -6.78
N THR A 213 -8.57 -10.14 -6.52
CA THR A 213 -9.64 -11.01 -7.02
C THR A 213 -9.77 -10.91 -8.55
N ASP A 214 -9.69 -9.72 -9.12
CA ASP A 214 -9.67 -9.51 -10.57
C ASP A 214 -8.45 -10.20 -11.22
N LEU A 215 -7.27 -10.10 -10.59
CA LEU A 215 -6.07 -10.79 -11.03
C LEU A 215 -6.21 -12.31 -10.93
N GLU A 216 -6.81 -12.81 -9.84
CA GLU A 216 -7.10 -14.23 -9.65
C GLU A 216 -8.01 -14.74 -10.78
N ASN A 217 -9.15 -14.10 -11.01
CA ASN A 217 -10.10 -14.48 -12.07
C ASN A 217 -9.47 -14.48 -13.48
N ARG A 218 -8.45 -13.66 -13.70
CA ARG A 218 -7.79 -13.53 -14.98
C ARG A 218 -6.69 -14.56 -15.23
N TRP A 219 -6.00 -14.99 -14.17
CA TRP A 219 -4.80 -15.82 -14.27
C TRP A 219 -4.95 -17.23 -13.73
N THR A 220 -6.07 -17.55 -13.10
CA THR A 220 -6.26 -18.82 -12.40
C THR A 220 -7.61 -19.43 -12.67
#